data_AF-A0AAW7QTA4-F1
#
_entry.id   AF-A0AAW7QTA4-F1
#
_cell.length_a   1.000
_cell.length_b   1.000
_cell.length_c   1.000
_cell.angle_alpha   90.00
_cell.angle_beta   90.00
_cell.angle_gamma   90.00
#
_symmetry.space_group_name_H-M   'P 1'
#
loop_
_entity.id
_entity.type
_entity.pdbx_description
1 polymer ?
#
loop_
_entity_poly.entity_id
_entity_poly.type
_entity_poly.pdbx_seq_one_letter_code
_entity_poly.pdbx_strand_id
1 'polypeptide(L)'
;MQRFLIVLASILAFYSSPAESCSFRIKGGDLIRCGMTKIEVVDKIGNPDRRNWQSLGVNSGNGRGGVSAEAWSYIVRGDIGGEHYVTVLFSGSKVVEIESRQARR
;
A
#
# COMPACT_ATOMS: atom_id res chain seq x y z
N MET A 1 6.38 -41.76 -13.96
CA MET A 1 6.91 -40.73 -13.02
C MET A 1 6.76 -39.31 -13.56
N GLN A 2 7.10 -39.02 -14.83
CA GLN A 2 7.04 -37.67 -15.41
C GLN A 2 5.63 -37.01 -15.42
N ARG A 3 4.57 -37.79 -15.63
CA ARG A 3 3.19 -37.29 -15.57
C ARG A 3 2.75 -36.86 -14.16
N PHE A 4 3.27 -37.51 -13.11
CA PHE A 4 3.02 -37.11 -11.72
C PHE A 4 3.73 -35.80 -11.36
N LEU A 5 4.94 -35.57 -11.87
CA LEU A 5 5.68 -34.32 -11.67
C LEU A 5 4.99 -33.12 -12.30
N ILE A 6 4.39 -33.29 -13.49
CA ILE A 6 3.65 -32.22 -14.19
C ILE A 6 2.38 -31.85 -13.42
N VAL A 7 1.63 -32.85 -12.93
CA VAL A 7 0.41 -32.60 -12.14
C VAL A 7 0.76 -31.91 -10.81
N LEU A 8 1.82 -32.36 -10.12
CA LEU A 8 2.26 -31.75 -8.86
C LEU A 8 2.72 -30.30 -9.05
N ALA A 9 3.47 -30.02 -10.12
CA ALA A 9 3.90 -28.66 -10.45
C ALA A 9 2.73 -27.73 -10.81
N SER A 10 1.70 -28.26 -11.49
CA SER A 10 0.50 -27.51 -11.85
C SER A 10 -0.29 -27.12 -10.59
N ILE A 11 -0.44 -28.05 -9.64
CA ILE A 11 -1.15 -27.81 -8.38
C ILE A 11 -0.45 -26.72 -7.55
N LEU A 12 0.88 -26.74 -7.47
CA LEU A 12 1.65 -25.75 -6.70
C LEU A 12 1.55 -24.32 -7.27
N ALA A 13 1.36 -24.14 -8.57
CA ALA A 13 1.21 -22.82 -9.18
C ALA A 13 -0.10 -22.11 -8.75
N PHE A 14 -1.16 -22.87 -8.49
CA PHE A 14 -2.46 -22.33 -8.05
C PHE A 14 -2.48 -21.85 -6.59
N TYR A 15 -1.49 -22.22 -5.78
CA TYR A 15 -1.39 -21.80 -4.37
C TYR A 15 -0.52 -20.56 -4.15
N SER A 16 -0.10 -19.88 -5.22
CA SER A 16 0.61 -18.61 -5.05
C SER A 16 -0.37 -17.54 -4.56
N SER A 17 -0.16 -17.06 -3.33
CA SER A 17 -0.90 -15.90 -2.82
C SER A 17 -0.50 -14.67 -3.65
N PRO A 18 -1.43 -13.79 -4.06
CA PRO A 18 -1.05 -12.52 -4.65
C PRO A 18 -0.21 -11.78 -3.61
N ALA A 19 1.04 -11.47 -3.96
CA ALA A 19 1.85 -10.57 -3.17
C ALA A 19 1.16 -9.20 -3.23
N GLU A 20 0.54 -8.77 -2.13
CA GLU A 20 0.00 -7.43 -2.05
C GLU A 20 1.18 -6.45 -2.10
N SER A 21 1.41 -5.87 -3.28
CA SER A 21 2.49 -4.90 -3.44
C SER A 21 2.05 -3.60 -2.76
N CYS A 22 2.65 -3.27 -1.61
CA CYS A 22 2.50 -1.95 -0.99
C CYS A 22 3.24 -0.91 -1.84
N SER A 23 2.65 -0.55 -2.97
CA SER A 23 3.16 0.45 -3.89
C SER A 23 2.07 0.96 -4.82
N PHE A 24 2.19 2.21 -5.24
CA PHE A 24 1.30 2.83 -6.21
C PHE A 24 2.12 3.69 -7.19
N ARG A 25 1.88 3.49 -8.50
CA ARG A 25 2.57 4.26 -9.53
C ARG A 25 1.69 5.41 -10.02
N ILE A 26 2.25 6.61 -9.96
CA ILE A 26 1.61 7.86 -10.37
C ILE A 26 1.96 8.13 -11.84
N LYS A 27 1.08 8.87 -12.52
CA LYS A 27 1.34 9.40 -13.86
C LYS A 27 2.68 10.14 -13.86
N GLY A 28 3.53 9.80 -14.84
CA GLY A 28 4.91 10.31 -14.91
C GLY A 28 5.95 9.25 -14.54
N GLY A 29 5.53 8.10 -13.99
CA GLY A 29 6.40 6.96 -13.70
C GLY A 29 6.89 6.91 -12.26
N ASP A 30 6.62 7.95 -11.46
CA ASP A 30 6.94 7.96 -10.04
C ASP A 30 6.21 6.87 -9.28
N LEU A 31 6.91 6.26 -8.34
CA LEU A 31 6.43 5.15 -7.53
C LEU A 31 6.53 5.54 -6.06
N ILE A 32 5.40 5.50 -5.36
CA ILE A 32 5.40 5.45 -3.88
C ILE A 32 5.34 4.00 -3.44
N ARG A 33 6.04 3.66 -2.35
CA ARG A 33 6.10 2.29 -1.81
C ARG A 33 6.31 2.28 -0.31
N CYS A 34 5.97 1.16 0.32
CA CYS A 34 6.30 0.90 1.72
C CYS A 34 7.79 1.16 2.03
N GLY A 35 8.06 1.68 3.23
CA GLY A 35 9.40 2.04 3.69
C GLY A 35 9.91 3.41 3.24
N MET A 36 9.19 4.10 2.34
CA MET A 36 9.46 5.52 2.06
C MET A 36 9.16 6.38 3.29
N THR A 37 9.89 7.48 3.42
CA THR A 37 9.66 8.51 4.42
C THR A 37 8.56 9.46 4.00
N LYS A 38 8.00 10.19 4.97
CA LYS A 38 7.08 11.31 4.71
C LYS A 38 7.62 12.31 3.68
N ILE A 39 8.92 12.64 3.75
CA ILE A 39 9.50 13.62 2.84
C ILE A 39 9.66 13.07 1.42
N GLU A 40 10.03 11.79 1.28
CA GLU A 40 10.08 11.11 -0.02
C GLU A 40 8.69 11.02 -0.67
N VAL A 41 7.64 10.82 0.13
CA VAL A 41 6.26 10.85 -0.39
C VAL A 41 5.90 12.25 -0.88
N VAL A 42 6.17 13.29 -0.08
CA VAL A 42 5.88 14.68 -0.49
C VAL A 42 6.69 15.11 -1.72
N ASP A 43 7.94 14.69 -1.83
CA ASP A 43 8.80 14.95 -2.99
C ASP A 43 8.19 14.37 -4.28
N LYS A 44 7.55 13.19 -4.19
CA LYS A 44 6.98 12.49 -5.34
C LYS A 44 5.58 12.93 -5.73
N ILE A 45 4.70 13.12 -4.76
CA ILE A 45 3.26 13.35 -5.02
C ILE A 45 2.73 14.66 -4.44
N GLY A 46 3.62 15.48 -3.87
CA GLY A 46 3.25 16.75 -3.26
C GLY A 46 2.60 16.59 -1.89
N ASN A 47 1.99 17.68 -1.43
CA ASN A 47 1.30 17.71 -0.16
C ASN A 47 -0.04 16.93 -0.23
N PRO A 48 -0.42 16.21 0.83
CA PRO A 48 -1.70 15.51 0.87
C PRO A 48 -2.89 16.47 0.90
N ASP A 49 -3.97 16.07 0.25
CA ASP A 49 -5.26 16.78 0.29
C ASP A 49 -5.86 16.74 1.70
N ARG A 50 -5.67 15.62 2.41
CA ARG A 50 -6.13 15.45 3.79
C ARG A 50 -5.11 14.67 4.62
N ARG A 51 -4.97 15.06 5.89
CA ARG A 51 -4.19 14.34 6.90
C ARG A 51 -5.08 13.97 8.07
N ASN A 52 -5.05 12.73 8.49
CA ASN A 52 -5.80 12.24 9.64
C ASN A 52 -4.91 11.35 10.52
N TRP A 53 -5.00 11.51 11.84
CA TRP A 53 -4.31 10.62 12.78
C TRP A 53 -5.26 9.49 13.17
N GLN A 54 -4.85 8.24 12.89
CA GLN A 54 -5.60 7.06 13.27
C GLN A 54 -4.87 6.34 14.41
N SER A 55 -5.51 6.19 15.57
CA SER A 55 -4.99 5.31 16.60
C SER A 55 -5.32 3.87 16.21
N LEU A 56 -4.32 3.08 15.80
CA LEU A 56 -4.49 1.64 15.67
C LEU A 56 -4.42 1.05 17.07
N GLY A 57 -5.55 1.09 17.77
CA GLY A 57 -5.76 0.44 19.06
C GLY A 57 -5.71 -1.08 18.88
N VAL A 58 -4.52 -1.66 18.79
CA VAL A 58 -4.34 -3.11 18.88
C VAL A 58 -4.48 -3.52 20.35
N ASN A 59 -5.66 -4.03 20.74
CA ASN A 59 -5.80 -4.73 22.01
C ASN A 59 -5.04 -6.07 21.92
N SER A 60 -3.73 -6.01 22.12
CA SER A 60 -2.82 -7.16 22.01
C SER A 60 -2.78 -8.02 23.29
N GLY A 61 -3.68 -7.80 24.25
CA GLY A 61 -3.73 -8.53 25.53
C GLY A 61 -2.55 -8.30 26.48
N ASN A 62 -1.42 -7.76 25.99
CA ASN A 62 -0.15 -7.64 26.70
C ASN A 62 0.19 -6.20 27.15
N GLY A 63 -0.78 -5.29 27.21
CA GLY A 63 -0.57 -3.93 27.74
C GLY A 63 0.41 -3.04 26.94
N ARG A 64 0.77 -3.44 25.71
CA ARG A 64 1.57 -2.61 24.80
C ARG A 64 0.67 -1.55 24.18
N GLY A 65 0.98 -0.27 24.44
CA GLY A 65 0.21 0.88 23.98
C GLY A 65 -0.06 0.85 22.48
N GLY A 66 -1.24 1.33 22.08
CA GLY A 66 -1.68 1.38 20.69
C GLY A 66 -0.67 2.10 19.80
N VAL A 67 -0.40 1.55 18.62
CA VAL A 67 0.48 2.17 17.64
C VAL A 67 -0.32 3.27 16.94
N SER A 68 0.07 4.53 17.10
CA SER A 68 -0.55 5.61 16.34
C SER A 68 -0.05 5.56 14.89
N ALA A 69 -0.96 5.50 13.94
CA ALA A 69 -0.68 5.62 12.52
C ALA A 69 -1.19 6.96 11.98
N GLU A 70 -0.48 7.55 11.04
CA GLU A 70 -0.93 8.77 10.35
C GLU A 70 -1.37 8.38 8.94
N ALA A 71 -2.58 8.79 8.56
CA ALA A 71 -3.14 8.53 7.24
C ALA A 71 -3.14 9.82 6.41
N TRP A 72 -2.50 9.77 5.25
CA TRP A 72 -2.48 10.86 4.28
C TRP A 72 -3.27 10.47 3.05
N SER A 73 -4.23 11.29 2.63
CA SER A 73 -5.07 11.03 1.47
C SER A 73 -4.76 11.99 0.33
N TYR A 74 -4.77 11.45 -0.89
CA TYR A 74 -4.41 12.12 -2.12
C TYR A 74 -5.42 11.82 -3.23
N ILE A 75 -5.61 12.78 -4.14
CA ILE A 75 -6.21 12.58 -5.46
C ILE A 75 -5.10 12.66 -6.49
N VAL A 76 -4.74 11.53 -7.09
CA VAL A 76 -3.65 11.44 -8.07
C VAL A 76 -4.10 10.72 -9.33
N ARG A 77 -3.46 11.06 -10.45
CA ARG A 77 -3.66 10.32 -11.70
C ARG A 77 -2.71 9.12 -11.74
N GLY A 78 -3.24 7.92 -11.96
CA GLY A 78 -2.44 6.69 -12.06
C GLY A 78 -1.61 6.62 -13.34
N ASP A 79 -0.55 5.80 -13.36
CA ASP A 79 0.28 5.54 -14.55
C ASP A 79 -0.52 4.91 -15.70
N ILE A 80 -1.43 3.99 -15.39
CA ILE A 80 -2.37 3.33 -16.31
C ILE A 80 -3.59 4.24 -16.60
N GLY A 81 -3.58 5.47 -16.09
CA GLY A 81 -4.63 6.46 -16.28
C GLY A 81 -5.76 6.39 -15.24
N GLY A 82 -6.69 7.32 -15.38
CA GLY A 82 -7.76 7.57 -14.40
C GLY A 82 -7.27 8.32 -13.15
N GLU A 83 -8.21 8.95 -12.45
CA GLU A 83 -7.97 9.51 -11.13
C GLU A 83 -8.18 8.44 -10.07
N HIS A 84 -7.36 8.49 -9.02
CA HIS A 84 -7.36 7.55 -7.91
C HIS A 84 -7.33 8.31 -6.59
N TYR A 85 -8.15 7.84 -5.65
CA TYR A 85 -8.01 8.17 -4.24
C TYR A 85 -6.93 7.25 -3.66
N VAL A 86 -5.83 7.84 -3.21
CA VAL A 86 -4.71 7.10 -2.63
C VAL A 86 -4.58 7.49 -1.16
N THR A 87 -4.60 6.50 -0.27
CA THR A 87 -4.35 6.68 1.16
C THR A 87 -3.03 6.03 1.51
N VAL A 88 -2.11 6.83 2.04
CA VAL A 88 -0.79 6.40 2.50
C VAL A 88 -0.80 6.37 4.03
N LEU A 89 -0.58 5.21 4.61
CA LEU A 89 -0.52 5.02 6.05
C LEU A 89 0.93 5.03 6.53
N PHE A 90 1.21 5.79 7.58
CA PHE A 90 2.52 5.92 8.19
C PHE A 90 2.53 5.37 9.61
N SER A 91 3.55 4.59 9.95
CA SER A 91 3.93 4.32 11.33
C SER A 91 5.20 5.13 11.64
N GLY A 92 5.08 6.09 12.55
CA GLY A 92 6.14 7.08 12.79
C GLY A 92 6.43 7.93 11.54
N SER A 93 7.61 7.72 10.92
CA SER A 93 8.06 8.46 9.74
C SER A 93 8.00 7.65 8.44
N LYS A 94 7.58 6.38 8.49
CA LYS A 94 7.69 5.43 7.38
C LYS A 94 6.32 4.96 6.89
N VAL A 95 6.17 4.83 5.57
CA VAL A 95 5.00 4.22 4.93
C VAL A 95 4.93 2.75 5.30
N VAL A 96 3.79 2.33 5.82
CA VAL A 96 3.49 0.93 6.18
C VAL A 96 2.37 0.33 5.34
N GLU A 97 1.56 1.16 4.70
CA GLU A 97 0.46 0.70 3.87
C GLU A 97 0.10 1.77 2.82
N ILE A 98 -0.33 1.32 1.65
CA ILE A 98 -0.85 2.19 0.58
C ILE A 98 -2.12 1.54 0.05
N GLU A 99 -3.25 2.19 0.29
CA GLU A 99 -4.52 1.82 -0.32
C GLU A 99 -4.80 2.73 -1.51
N SER A 100 -5.34 2.18 -2.59
CA SER A 100 -5.78 2.98 -3.73
C SER A 100 -7.14 2.50 -4.23
N ARG A 101 -7.99 3.47 -4.60
CA ARG A 101 -9.28 3.21 -5.23
C ARG A 101 -9.46 4.16 -6.40
N GLN A 102 -9.78 3.61 -7.56
CA GLN A 102 -10.08 4.41 -8.74
C GLN A 102 -11.32 5.28 -8.45
N ALA A 103 -11.21 6.59 -8.69
CA ALA A 103 -12.36 7.47 -8.67
C ALA A 103 -13.34 7.02 -9.75
N ARG A 104 -14.65 6.94 -9.43
CA ARG A 104 -15.68 6.47 -10.37
C ARG A 104 -15.54 7.20 -11.71
N ARG A 105 -15.58 6.42 -12.79
CA ARG A 105 -15.55 6.91 -14.17
C ARG A 105 -16.87 7.56 -14.55
#